data_AF-A0A965ZQC9-F1
#
_entry.id   AF-A0A965ZQC9-F1
#
_cell.length_a   1.000
_cell.length_b   1.000
_cell.length_c   1.000
_cell.angle_alpha   90.00
_cell.angle_beta   90.00
_cell.angle_gamma   90.00
#
_symmetry.space_group_name_H-M   'P 1'
#
loop_
_entity.id
_entity.type
_entity.pdbx_description
1 polymer ?
#
loop_
_entity_poly.entity_id
_entity_poly.type
_entity_poly.pdbx_seq_one_letter_code
_entity_poly.pdbx_strand_id
1 'polypeptide(L)'
;MHFKMIIVFVEDSKTDAVMDAARNAGATGATVINNARGEGLKVSKTFFGLSLETQRDVILFLVEEHLSRRILEEINLAGEFDVEPGTGIAFQIDVEDAVGIVHQAEKISTELEDLL
;
A
#
# COMPACT_ATOMS: atom_id res chain seq x y z
N MET A 1 11.05 -5.93 -17.20
CA MET A 1 10.59 -5.95 -15.80
C MET A 1 9.19 -5.39 -15.80
N HIS A 2 8.20 -6.16 -15.33
CA HIS A 2 6.83 -5.68 -15.21
C HIS A 2 6.61 -5.17 -13.80
N PHE A 3 5.90 -4.05 -13.68
CA PHE A 3 5.63 -3.42 -12.40
C PHE A 3 4.13 -3.41 -12.11
N LYS A 4 3.81 -3.43 -10.83
CA LYS A 4 2.47 -3.12 -10.31
C LYS A 4 2.58 -1.93 -9.37
N MET A 5 1.54 -1.12 -9.36
CA MET A 5 1.33 -0.13 -8.32
C MET A 5 0.34 -0.70 -7.31
N ILE A 6 0.79 -0.92 -6.08
CA ILE A 6 -0.10 -1.25 -4.96
C ILE A 6 -0.52 0.07 -4.31
N ILE A 7 -1.83 0.26 -4.18
CA ILE A 7 -2.46 1.42 -3.55
C ILE A 7 -3.16 0.94 -2.31
N VAL A 8 -2.82 1.53 -1.16
CA VAL A 8 -3.38 1.18 0.14
C VAL A 8 -4.04 2.41 0.75
N PHE A 9 -5.31 2.27 1.12
CA PHE A 9 -6.03 3.23 1.94
C PHE A 9 -6.14 2.65 3.33
N VAL A 10 -5.58 3.32 4.34
CA VAL A 10 -5.45 2.78 5.69
C VAL A 10 -5.75 3.83 6.75
N GLU A 11 -6.15 3.39 7.94
CA GLU A 11 -6.18 4.27 9.11
C GLU A 11 -4.77 4.77 9.44
N ASP A 12 -4.65 6.05 9.80
CA ASP A 12 -3.37 6.68 10.13
C ASP A 12 -2.57 5.92 11.21
N SER A 13 -3.26 5.33 12.19
CA SER A 13 -2.67 4.52 13.26
C SER A 13 -2.01 3.22 12.78
N LYS A 14 -2.36 2.70 11.59
CA LYS A 14 -1.79 1.47 11.02
C LYS A 14 -0.81 1.73 9.86
N THR A 15 -0.59 2.99 9.47
CA THR A 15 0.28 3.37 8.34
C THR A 15 1.69 2.78 8.47
N ASP A 16 2.35 2.96 9.60
CA ASP A 16 3.73 2.48 9.81
C ASP A 16 3.80 0.95 9.76
N ALA A 17 2.85 0.25 10.37
CA ALA A 17 2.79 -1.21 10.37
C ALA A 17 2.64 -1.77 8.94
N VAL A 18 1.77 -1.16 8.14
CA VAL A 18 1.58 -1.53 6.72
C VAL A 18 2.82 -1.23 5.89
N MET A 19 3.47 -0.09 6.10
CA MET A 19 4.72 0.25 5.40
C MET A 19 5.83 -0.76 5.71
N ASP A 20 6.00 -1.12 6.98
CA ASP A 20 7.05 -2.05 7.40
C ASP A 20 6.78 -3.46 6.90
N ALA A 21 5.52 -3.92 6.92
CA ALA A 21 5.12 -5.19 6.32
C ALA A 21 5.46 -5.24 4.83
N ALA A 22 5.13 -4.19 4.08
CA ALA A 22 5.45 -4.11 2.65
C ALA A 22 6.97 -4.13 2.40
N ARG A 23 7.76 -3.38 3.18
CA ARG A 23 9.22 -3.35 3.07
C ARG A 23 9.84 -4.72 3.36
N ASN A 24 9.42 -5.38 4.43
CA ASN A 24 9.88 -6.72 4.79
C ASN A 24 9.51 -7.77 3.73
N ALA A 25 8.45 -7.52 2.96
CA ALA A 25 8.01 -8.36 1.85
C ALA A 25 8.73 -8.07 0.51
N GLY A 26 9.57 -7.04 0.45
CA GLY A 26 10.38 -6.70 -0.72
C GLY A 26 10.06 -5.36 -1.39
N ALA A 27 9.15 -4.54 -0.83
CA ALA A 27 8.94 -3.19 -1.33
C ALA A 27 10.17 -2.30 -1.04
N THR A 28 10.74 -1.69 -2.09
CA THR A 28 11.96 -0.88 -1.96
C THR A 28 11.69 0.59 -1.62
N GLY A 29 10.46 1.05 -1.78
CA GLY A 29 10.06 2.43 -1.51
C GLY A 29 8.54 2.58 -1.42
N ALA A 30 8.11 3.70 -0.86
CA ALA A 30 6.70 4.05 -0.74
C ALA A 30 6.55 5.58 -0.83
N THR A 31 5.43 6.03 -1.38
CA THR A 31 4.97 7.42 -1.26
C THR A 31 3.74 7.43 -0.37
N VAL A 32 3.69 8.32 0.61
CA VAL A 32 2.55 8.45 1.53
C VAL A 32 1.88 9.80 1.33
N ILE A 33 0.57 9.79 1.16
CA ILE A 33 -0.29 10.97 1.16
C ILE A 33 -1.03 10.99 2.49
N ASN A 34 -0.48 11.75 3.43
CA ASN A 34 -1.08 12.00 4.74
C ASN A 34 -2.11 13.11 4.55
N ASN A 35 -3.35 12.95 5.02
CA ASN A 35 -4.52 13.84 4.81
C ASN A 35 -5.42 13.47 3.62
N ALA A 36 -5.59 12.17 3.36
CA ALA A 36 -6.73 11.70 2.58
C ALA A 36 -7.99 11.61 3.46
N ARG A 37 -9.15 11.61 2.82
CA ARG A 37 -10.45 11.38 3.48
C ARG A 37 -11.17 10.29 2.74
N GLY A 38 -11.78 9.38 3.49
CA GLY A 38 -12.54 8.27 2.95
C GLY A 38 -13.78 8.02 3.76
N GLU A 39 -14.85 7.62 3.07
CA GLU A 39 -16.06 7.11 3.72
C GLU A 39 -16.25 5.65 3.26
N GLY A 40 -16.51 4.77 4.23
CA GLY A 40 -16.83 3.38 3.93
C GLY A 40 -18.28 3.21 3.48
N LEU A 41 -18.72 1.95 3.33
CA LEU A 41 -20.09 1.60 2.92
C LEU A 41 -21.19 2.21 3.81
N LYS A 42 -20.88 2.54 5.07
CA LYS A 42 -21.79 3.16 6.02
C LYS A 42 -21.34 4.58 6.29
N VAL A 43 -22.04 5.55 5.71
CA VAL A 43 -21.85 6.97 6.03
C VAL A 43 -22.25 7.20 7.48
N SER A 44 -21.26 7.40 8.35
CA SER A 44 -21.49 7.75 9.74
C SER A 44 -21.97 9.19 9.82
N LYS A 45 -23.28 9.39 9.90
CA LYS A 45 -23.88 10.70 10.20
C LYS A 45 -23.72 10.99 11.69
N THR A 46 -23.08 12.10 12.05
CA THR A 46 -23.02 12.59 13.42
C THR A 46 -24.16 13.57 13.73
N PHE A 47 -24.23 14.02 14.98
CA PHE A 47 -25.22 15.00 15.45
C PHE A 47 -25.14 16.30 14.62
N PHE A 48 -26.30 16.93 14.38
CA PHE A 48 -26.47 18.17 13.60
C PHE A 48 -26.21 18.10 12.08
N GLY A 49 -26.22 16.91 11.47
CA GLY A 49 -26.15 16.79 10.00
C GLY A 49 -24.75 16.97 9.42
N LEU A 50 -23.72 16.88 10.26
CA LEU A 50 -22.33 16.78 9.84
C LEU A 50 -22.02 15.32 9.46
N SER A 51 -21.28 15.11 8.37
CA SER A 51 -20.69 13.81 8.02
C SER A 51 -19.39 13.62 8.82
N LEU A 52 -19.21 12.42 9.36
CA LEU A 52 -17.94 12.03 9.97
C LEU A 52 -17.04 11.44 8.88
N GLU A 53 -16.29 12.30 8.20
CA GLU A 53 -15.21 11.86 7.31
C GLU A 53 -14.05 11.35 8.18
N THR A 54 -13.64 10.10 7.99
CA THR A 54 -12.47 9.57 8.70
C THR A 54 -11.20 9.93 7.96
N GLN A 55 -10.21 10.41 8.70
CA GLN A 55 -8.88 10.67 8.18
C GLN A 55 -8.23 9.34 7.80
N ARG A 56 -7.60 9.31 6.63
CA ARG A 56 -6.89 8.15 6.08
C ARG A 56 -5.55 8.59 5.54
N ASP A 57 -4.63 7.64 5.50
CA ASP A 57 -3.42 7.76 4.70
C ASP A 57 -3.56 6.91 3.45
N VAL A 58 -2.98 7.41 2.34
CA VAL A 58 -2.84 6.64 1.11
C VAL A 58 -1.37 6.31 0.90
N ILE A 59 -1.06 5.02 0.85
CA ILE A 59 0.30 4.53 0.60
C ILE A 59 0.38 3.96 -0.81
N LEU A 60 1.39 4.37 -1.55
CA LEU A 60 1.66 3.98 -2.92
C LEU A 60 2.98 3.22 -2.98
N PHE A 61 2.94 1.98 -3.45
CA PHE A 61 4.14 1.17 -3.66
C PHE A 61 4.25 0.79 -5.14
N LEU A 62 5.33 1.23 -5.80
CA LEU A 62 5.72 0.72 -7.11
C LEU A 62 6.63 -0.49 -6.88
N VAL A 63 6.19 -1.67 -7.29
CA VAL A 63 6.86 -2.94 -6.98
C VAL A 63 6.95 -3.82 -8.22
N GLU A 64 7.90 -4.75 -8.21
CA GLU A 64 7.96 -5.76 -9.26
C GLU A 64 6.74 -6.69 -9.21
N GLU A 65 6.23 -7.03 -10.38
CA GLU A 65 5.02 -7.85 -10.50
C GLU A 65 5.13 -9.18 -9.74
N HIS A 66 6.30 -9.82 -9.76
CA HIS A 66 6.51 -11.10 -9.10
C HIS A 66 6.45 -11.01 -7.56
N LEU A 67 6.70 -9.82 -6.97
CA LEU A 67 6.58 -9.57 -5.53
C LEU A 67 5.20 -9.05 -5.14
N SER A 68 4.46 -8.45 -6.09
CA SER A 68 3.22 -7.72 -5.84
C SER A 68 2.19 -8.51 -5.02
N ARG A 69 1.98 -9.78 -5.36
CA ARG A 69 0.98 -10.63 -4.67
C ARG A 69 1.36 -10.87 -3.20
N ARG A 70 2.63 -11.19 -2.93
CA ARG A 70 3.13 -11.42 -1.58
C ARG A 70 3.03 -10.14 -0.73
N ILE A 71 3.45 -9.01 -1.30
CA ILE A 71 3.37 -7.70 -0.62
C ILE A 71 1.92 -7.37 -0.26
N LEU A 72 0.97 -7.61 -1.16
CA LEU A 72 -0.46 -7.38 -0.91
C LEU A 72 -1.01 -8.24 0.23
N GLU A 73 -0.54 -9.48 0.37
CA GLU A 73 -0.92 -10.39 1.46
C GLU A 73 -0.39 -9.92 2.82
N GLU A 74 0.89 -9.53 2.88
CA GLU A 74 1.50 -9.03 4.13
C GLU A 74 0.86 -7.69 4.57
N ILE A 75 0.54 -6.82 3.61
CA ILE A 75 -0.22 -5.58 3.85
C ILE A 75 -1.60 -5.90 4.44
N ASN A 76 -2.31 -6.89 3.89
CA ASN A 76 -3.63 -7.30 4.40
C ASN A 76 -3.54 -7.77 5.86
N LEU A 77 -2.53 -8.58 6.20
CA LEU A 77 -2.33 -9.06 7.56
C LEU A 77 -2.01 -7.91 8.52
N ALA A 78 -1.11 -6.99 8.15
CA ALA A 78 -0.74 -5.86 8.99
C ALA A 78 -1.86 -4.82 9.14
N GLY A 79 -2.67 -4.63 8.10
CA GLY A 79 -3.80 -3.71 8.09
C GLY A 79 -5.09 -4.30 8.68
N GLU A 80 -5.17 -5.62 8.80
CA GLU A 80 -6.36 -6.39 9.18
C GLU A 80 -7.57 -6.11 8.26
N PHE A 81 -7.31 -5.93 6.96
CA PHE A 81 -8.33 -5.45 6.00
C PHE A 81 -9.45 -6.47 5.76
N ASP A 82 -9.13 -7.77 5.77
CA ASP A 82 -10.13 -8.84 5.66
C ASP A 82 -10.70 -9.30 7.02
N VAL A 83 -10.19 -8.75 8.14
CA VAL A 83 -10.58 -9.19 9.51
C VAL A 83 -11.55 -8.20 10.15
N GLU A 84 -11.24 -6.91 10.11
CA GLU A 84 -12.02 -5.87 10.77
C GLU A 84 -12.63 -4.89 9.74
N PRO A 85 -13.92 -4.57 9.83
CA PRO A 85 -14.55 -3.65 8.90
C PRO A 85 -14.05 -2.22 9.12
N GLY A 86 -13.68 -1.55 8.01
CA GLY A 86 -13.35 -0.13 8.01
C GLY A 86 -11.88 0.18 8.30
N THR A 87 -11.01 -0.81 8.42
CA THR A 87 -9.56 -0.65 8.62
C THR A 87 -8.82 -0.18 7.38
N GLY A 88 -9.37 -0.43 6.19
CA GLY A 88 -8.79 0.03 4.94
C GLY A 88 -9.15 -0.84 3.75
N ILE A 89 -8.51 -0.55 2.62
CA ILE A 89 -8.50 -1.38 1.41
C ILE A 89 -7.13 -1.31 0.76
N ALA A 90 -6.69 -2.40 0.15
CA ALA A 90 -5.52 -2.43 -0.71
C ALA A 90 -5.88 -3.07 -2.05
N PHE A 91 -5.38 -2.49 -3.14
CA PHE A 91 -5.53 -3.06 -4.47
C PHE A 91 -4.30 -2.75 -5.30
N GLN A 92 -4.17 -3.41 -6.44
CA GLN A 92 -3.06 -3.20 -7.37
C GLN A 92 -3.56 -2.86 -8.77
N ILE A 93 -2.80 -2.04 -9.48
CA ILE A 93 -3.02 -1.70 -10.88
C ILE A 93 -1.77 -2.01 -11.70
N ASP A 94 -1.97 -2.33 -12.98
CA ASP A 94 -0.90 -2.59 -13.92
C ASP A 94 -0.18 -1.29 -14.26
N VAL A 95 1.16 -1.33 -14.26
CA VAL A 95 2.00 -0.21 -14.70
C VAL A 95 2.65 -0.60 -16.02
N GLU A 96 2.28 0.12 -17.08
CA GLU A 96 2.79 -0.11 -18.43
C GLU A 96 4.28 0.28 -18.55
N ASP A 97 4.65 1.44 -17.99
CA ASP A 97 6.02 1.93 -18.00
C ASP A 97 6.31 2.80 -16.75
N ALA A 98 7.58 2.84 -16.34
CA ALA A 98 8.05 3.64 -15.22
C ALA A 98 9.48 4.14 -15.47
N VAL A 99 9.71 5.43 -15.18
CA VAL A 99 11.02 6.07 -15.27
C VAL A 99 11.58 6.39 -13.89
N GLY A 100 12.90 6.51 -13.77
CA GLY A 100 13.56 6.82 -12.48
C GLY A 100 13.80 5.60 -11.57
N ILE A 101 13.50 4.39 -12.05
CA ILE A 101 13.66 3.12 -11.33
C ILE A 101 15.03 2.44 -11.56
N VAL A 102 15.91 3.02 -12.38
CA VAL A 102 17.20 2.39 -12.79
C VAL A 102 18.08 2.04 -11.58
N HIS A 103 18.20 2.95 -10.60
CA HIS A 103 18.98 2.69 -9.38
C HIS A 103 18.34 1.64 -8.46
N GLN A 104 17.01 1.44 -8.55
CA GLN A 104 16.32 0.38 -7.81
C GLN A 104 16.50 -0.96 -8.51
N ALA A 105 16.40 -0.97 -9.85
CA ALA A 105 16.61 -2.16 -10.67
C ALA A 105 18.04 -2.73 -10.53
N GLU A 106 19.07 -1.88 -10.42
CA GLU A 106 20.44 -2.34 -10.18
C GLU A 106 20.60 -3.04 -8.82
N LYS A 107 20.00 -2.51 -7.75
CA LYS A 107 20.02 -3.15 -6.43
C LYS A 107 19.31 -4.50 -6.44
N ILE A 108 18.15 -4.58 -7.08
CA ILE A 108 17.37 -5.81 -7.14
C ILE A 108 18.06 -6.87 -8.02
N SER A 109 18.67 -6.46 -9.14
CA SER A 109 19.44 -7.37 -10.01
C SER A 109 20.66 -7.96 -9.29
N THR A 110 21.35 -7.14 -8.49
CA THR A 110 22.51 -7.61 -7.71
C THR A 110 22.10 -8.63 -6.63
N GLU A 111 21.00 -8.37 -5.93
CA GLU A 111 20.47 -9.32 -4.91
C GLU A 111 20.02 -10.65 -5.52
N LEU A 112 19.53 -10.66 -6.76
CA LEU A 112 19.14 -11.87 -7.49
C LEU A 112 20.35 -12.69 -8.00
N GLU A 113 21.43 -12.02 -8.40
CA GLU A 113 22.68 -12.67 -8.80
C GLU A 113 23.41 -13.31 -7.61
N ASP A 114 23.35 -12.69 -6.43
CA ASP A 114 23.98 -13.23 -5.20
C ASP A 114 23.23 -14.44 -4.61
N LEU A 115 21.99 -14.70 -5.05
CA LEU A 115 21.15 -15.82 -4.62
C LEU A 115 21.24 -17.07 -5.53
N LEU A 116 22.00 -16.99 -6.62
CA LEU A 116 22.23 -18.06 -7.60
C LEU A 116 23.66 -18.62 -7.52
#